data_AF-A0A9P4X265-F1
#
_entry.id   AF-A0A9P4X265-F1
#
_cell.length_a   1.000
_cell.length_b   1.000
_cell.length_c   1.000
_cell.angle_alpha   90.00
_cell.angle_beta   90.00
_cell.angle_gamma   90.00
#
_symmetry.space_group_name_H-M   'P 1'
#
loop_
_entity.id
_entity.type
_entity.pdbx_description
1 polymer ?
#
loop_
_entity_poly.entity_id
_entity_poly.type
_entity_poly.pdbx_seq_one_letter_code
_entity_poly.pdbx_strand_id
1 'polypeptide(L)'
;MASVDGEAAEREERLKSALWYSIGQFVDDALLADDLNATPQFIGALTELVYTQIANTSRDLETFSRHAGRKVINTDDVMLLTRRNEALEDILRQELDRLKAAEGRAEQQQAVTTGKKRGRPPAGGRGKGRA
;
A
#
# COMPACT_ATOMS: atom_id res chain seq x y z
N MET A 1 -13.55 21.33 -24.91
CA MET A 1 -12.99 20.00 -25.26
C MET A 1 -11.46 20.05 -25.28
N ALA A 2 -10.81 20.96 -26.02
CA ALA A 2 -9.34 21.08 -26.06
C ALA A 2 -8.62 21.30 -24.70
N SER A 3 -9.29 21.84 -23.68
CA SER A 3 -8.69 22.08 -22.35
C SER A 3 -8.58 20.84 -21.47
N VAL A 4 -9.56 19.92 -21.56
CA VAL A 4 -9.61 18.71 -20.72
C VAL A 4 -8.57 17.68 -21.18
N ASP A 5 -8.38 17.57 -22.49
CA ASP A 5 -7.38 16.68 -23.07
C ASP A 5 -5.95 17.15 -22.75
N GLY A 6 -5.74 18.47 -22.70
CA GLY A 6 -4.46 19.06 -22.27
C GLY A 6 -4.14 18.79 -20.81
N GLU A 7 -5.11 18.96 -19.90
CA GLU A 7 -4.94 18.68 -18.47
C GLU A 7 -4.67 17.18 -18.21
N ALA A 8 -5.32 16.28 -18.94
CA ALA A 8 -5.10 14.85 -18.84
C ALA A 8 -3.68 14.47 -19.32
N ALA A 9 -3.22 15.04 -20.42
CA ALA A 9 -1.88 14.81 -20.96
C ALA A 9 -0.79 15.35 -20.03
N GLU A 10 -0.96 16.55 -19.47
CA GLU A 10 -0.03 17.12 -18.49
C GLU A 10 0.06 16.26 -17.22
N ARG A 11 -1.08 15.76 -16.74
CA ARG A 11 -1.12 14.84 -15.60
C ARG A 11 -0.41 13.52 -15.91
N GLU A 12 -0.63 12.97 -17.09
CA GLU A 12 0.06 11.75 -17.55
C GLU A 12 1.58 11.96 -17.60
N GLU A 13 2.04 13.06 -18.20
CA GLU A 13 3.47 13.41 -18.28
C GLU A 13 4.09 13.52 -16.88
N ARG A 14 3.39 14.17 -15.94
CA ARG A 14 3.84 14.29 -14.55
C ARG A 14 3.93 12.93 -13.85
N LEU A 15 2.96 12.05 -14.05
CA LEU A 15 2.96 10.70 -13.47
C LEU A 15 4.09 9.84 -14.06
N LYS A 16 4.29 9.89 -15.38
CA LYS A 16 5.38 9.18 -16.06
C LYS A 16 6.75 9.67 -15.63
N SER A 17 6.91 10.98 -15.44
CA SER A 17 8.17 11.57 -14.95
C SER A 17 8.51 11.11 -13.53
N ALA A 18 7.52 11.07 -12.63
CA ALA A 18 7.70 10.55 -11.27
C ALA A 18 8.02 9.05 -11.26
N LEU A 19 7.38 8.28 -12.15
CA LEU A 19 7.64 6.86 -12.32
C LEU A 19 9.05 6.61 -12.88
N TRP A 20 9.48 7.36 -13.89
CA TRP A 20 10.81 7.29 -14.48
C TRP A 20 11.90 7.51 -13.43
N TYR A 21 11.75 8.52 -12.58
CA TYR A 21 12.68 8.78 -11.48
C TYR A 21 12.75 7.59 -10.51
N SER A 22 11.59 7.09 -10.06
CA SER A 22 11.52 5.97 -9.11
C SER A 22 12.10 4.68 -9.69
N ILE A 23 11.87 4.42 -10.98
CA ILE A 23 12.43 3.27 -11.70
C ILE A 23 13.93 3.42 -11.88
N GLY A 24 14.42 4.61 -12.19
CA GLY A 24 15.86 4.89 -12.27
C GLY A 24 16.55 4.52 -10.96
N GLN A 25 16.05 5.00 -9.83
CA GLN A 25 16.57 4.64 -8.51
C GLN A 25 16.51 3.13 -8.23
N PHE A 26 15.38 2.49 -8.55
CA PHE A 26 15.23 1.05 -8.37
C PHE A 26 16.24 0.24 -9.20
N VAL A 27 16.47 0.64 -10.44
CA VAL A 27 17.44 -0.01 -11.33
C VAL A 27 18.87 0.22 -10.85
N ASP A 28 19.20 1.45 -10.43
CA ASP A 28 20.52 1.77 -9.88
C ASP A 28 20.81 0.94 -8.62
N ASP A 29 19.85 0.83 -7.70
CA ASP A 29 19.96 0.01 -6.49
C ASP A 29 20.12 -1.49 -6.82
N ALA A 30 19.38 -1.98 -7.83
CA ALA A 30 19.45 -3.38 -8.26
C ALA A 30 20.79 -3.72 -8.92
N LEU A 31 21.41 -2.78 -9.63
CA LEU A 31 22.68 -2.98 -10.33
C LEU A 31 23.90 -2.61 -9.49
N LEU A 32 23.71 -2.01 -8.30
CA LEU A 32 24.79 -1.57 -7.42
C LEU A 32 25.78 -2.70 -7.08
N ALA A 33 25.31 -3.93 -6.94
CA ALA A 33 26.14 -5.09 -6.62
C ALA A 33 26.89 -5.67 -7.84
N ASP A 34 26.40 -5.40 -9.05
CA ASP A 34 26.88 -6.04 -10.27
C ASP A 34 27.88 -5.16 -11.06
N ASP A 35 28.17 -3.93 -10.59
CA ASP A 35 29.01 -2.93 -11.27
C ASP A 35 28.57 -2.65 -12.72
N LEU A 36 27.25 -2.65 -12.93
CA LEU A 36 26.61 -2.40 -14.21
C LEU A 36 25.85 -1.08 -14.19
N ASN A 37 25.70 -0.46 -15.37
CA ASN A 37 24.89 0.74 -15.55
C ASN A 37 23.79 0.49 -16.59
N ALA A 38 22.57 0.93 -16.29
CA ALA A 38 21.47 0.90 -17.24
C ALA A 38 21.54 2.11 -18.19
N THR A 39 21.16 1.88 -19.44
CA THR A 39 21.07 2.99 -20.41
C THR A 39 19.79 3.81 -20.16
N PRO A 40 19.79 5.12 -20.48
CA PRO A 40 18.59 5.93 -20.39
C PRO A 40 17.41 5.37 -21.22
N GLN A 41 17.73 4.73 -22.35
CA GLN A 41 16.73 4.08 -23.21
C GLN A 41 16.11 2.86 -22.55
N PHE A 42 16.90 2.06 -21.83
CA PHE A 42 16.37 0.94 -21.04
C PHE A 42 15.44 1.43 -19.93
N ILE A 43 15.85 2.43 -19.16
CA ILE A 43 15.03 3.02 -18.10
C ILE A 43 13.73 3.61 -18.67
N GLY A 44 13.81 4.30 -19.81
CA GLY A 44 12.63 4.82 -20.52
C GLY A 44 11.67 3.71 -20.97
N ALA A 45 12.19 2.64 -21.58
CA ALA A 45 11.38 1.50 -22.01
C ALA A 45 10.73 0.77 -20.82
N LEU A 46 11.48 0.57 -19.73
CA LEU A 46 10.96 -0.03 -18.50
C LEU A 46 9.87 0.84 -17.86
N THR A 47 10.01 2.17 -17.92
CA THR A 47 8.99 3.10 -17.44
C THR A 47 7.66 2.94 -18.19
N GLU A 48 7.69 2.87 -19.52
CA GLU A 48 6.48 2.67 -20.32
C GLU A 48 5.85 1.27 -20.08
N LEU A 49 6.69 0.25 -19.90
CA LEU A 49 6.23 -1.09 -19.55
C LEU A 49 5.50 -1.10 -18.20
N VAL A 50 6.10 -0.52 -17.15
CA VAL A 50 5.51 -0.47 -15.81
C VAL A 50 4.26 0.40 -15.81
N TYR A 51 4.25 1.54 -16.51
CA TYR A 51 3.06 2.38 -16.65
C TYR A 51 1.88 1.61 -17.28
N THR A 52 2.15 0.86 -18.35
CA THR A 52 1.16 -0.03 -18.97
C THR A 52 0.68 -1.12 -18.02
N GLN A 53 1.60 -1.73 -17.26
CA GLN A 53 1.26 -2.75 -16.27
C GLN A 53 0.37 -2.19 -15.15
N ILE A 54 0.61 -0.96 -14.68
CA ILE A 54 -0.24 -0.29 -13.68
C ILE A 54 -1.65 -0.09 -14.24
N ALA A 55 -1.78 0.34 -15.50
CA ALA A 55 -3.09 0.53 -16.13
C ALA A 55 -3.89 -0.79 -16.22
N ASN A 56 -3.23 -1.88 -16.63
CA ASN A 56 -3.85 -3.21 -16.68
C ASN A 56 -4.26 -3.69 -15.28
N THR A 57 -3.33 -3.62 -14.32
CA THR A 57 -3.56 -4.01 -12.93
C THR A 57 -4.73 -3.25 -12.31
N SER A 58 -4.84 -1.94 -12.57
CA SER A 58 -5.93 -1.11 -12.04
C SER A 58 -7.30 -1.54 -12.58
N ARG A 59 -7.40 -1.88 -13.88
CA ARG A 59 -8.64 -2.38 -14.49
C ARG A 59 -9.04 -3.73 -13.93
N ASP A 60 -8.07 -4.62 -13.72
CA ASP A 60 -8.30 -5.93 -13.14
C ASP A 60 -8.81 -5.82 -11.70
N LEU A 61 -8.18 -4.99 -10.87
CA LEU A 61 -8.61 -4.74 -9.49
C LEU A 61 -10.04 -4.18 -9.40
N GLU A 62 -10.37 -3.20 -10.25
CA GLU A 62 -11.73 -2.68 -10.35
C GLU A 62 -12.72 -3.78 -10.74
N THR A 63 -12.34 -4.63 -11.69
CA THR A 63 -13.18 -5.72 -12.19
C THR A 63 -13.40 -6.80 -11.12
N PHE A 64 -12.37 -7.16 -10.36
CA PHE A 64 -12.46 -8.14 -9.28
C PHE A 64 -13.34 -7.64 -8.14
N SER A 65 -13.15 -6.40 -7.70
CA SER A 65 -13.98 -5.82 -6.65
C SER A 65 -15.46 -5.73 -7.07
N ARG A 66 -15.74 -5.32 -8.32
CA ARG A 66 -17.09 -5.28 -8.88
C ARG A 66 -17.71 -6.67 -9.03
N HIS A 67 -16.94 -7.68 -9.42
CA HIS A 67 -17.40 -9.06 -9.52
C HIS A 67 -17.85 -9.61 -8.14
N ALA A 68 -17.19 -9.18 -7.07
CA ALA A 68 -17.58 -9.48 -5.69
C ALA A 68 -18.68 -8.56 -5.12
N GLY A 69 -19.31 -7.71 -5.94
CA GLY A 69 -20.36 -6.78 -5.51
C GLY A 69 -19.87 -5.60 -4.66
N ARG A 70 -18.56 -5.35 -4.62
CA ARG A 70 -17.93 -4.26 -3.85
C ARG A 70 -17.64 -3.05 -4.74
N LYS A 71 -17.56 -1.87 -4.11
CA LYS A 71 -17.08 -0.63 -4.74
C LYS A 71 -15.69 -0.21 -4.25
N VAL A 72 -15.16 -0.94 -3.27
CA VAL A 72 -13.87 -0.67 -2.63
C VAL A 72 -13.00 -1.91 -2.80
N ILE A 73 -11.82 -1.70 -3.37
CA ILE A 73 -10.80 -2.73 -3.57
C ILE A 73 -10.25 -3.15 -2.21
N ASN A 74 -10.06 -4.45 -2.01
CA ASN A 74 -9.45 -5.02 -0.81
C ASN A 74 -8.27 -5.94 -1.17
N THR A 75 -7.69 -6.57 -0.15
CA THR A 75 -6.53 -7.45 -0.33
C THR A 75 -6.86 -8.72 -1.12
N ASP A 76 -8.09 -9.22 -1.07
CA ASP A 76 -8.51 -10.39 -1.86
C ASP A 76 -8.43 -10.13 -3.37
N ASP A 77 -8.73 -8.90 -3.81
CA ASP A 77 -8.59 -8.49 -5.21
C ASP A 77 -7.12 -8.50 -5.66
N VAL A 78 -6.21 -8.06 -4.79
CA VAL A 78 -4.76 -8.07 -5.06
C VAL A 78 -4.25 -9.51 -5.11
N MET A 79 -4.70 -10.38 -4.19
CA MET A 79 -4.34 -11.79 -4.22
C MET A 79 -4.83 -12.50 -5.50
N LEU A 80 -5.95 -12.06 -6.08
CA LEU A 80 -6.46 -12.65 -7.31
C LEU A 80 -5.58 -12.33 -8.54
N LEU A 81 -4.80 -11.24 -8.52
CA LEU A 81 -3.83 -10.93 -9.58
C LEU A 81 -2.74 -11.99 -9.69
N THR A 82 -2.34 -12.60 -8.57
CA THR A 82 -1.22 -13.55 -8.53
C THR A 82 -1.62 -14.98 -8.84
N ARG A 83 -2.90 -15.26 -9.11
CA ARG A 83 -3.45 -16.62 -9.29
C ARG A 83 -2.77 -17.52 -10.34
N ARG A 84 -1.94 -16.93 -11.22
CA ARG A 84 -1.20 -17.64 -12.28
C ARG A 84 0.30 -17.78 -11.97
N ASN A 85 0.75 -17.30 -10.83
CA ASN A 85 2.15 -17.29 -10.41
C ASN A 85 2.20 -17.54 -8.89
N GLU A 86 2.31 -18.81 -8.51
CA GLU A 86 2.34 -19.26 -7.12
C GLU A 86 3.48 -18.62 -6.32
N ALA A 87 4.66 -18.47 -6.93
CA ALA A 87 5.80 -17.82 -6.27
C ALA A 87 5.52 -16.35 -5.94
N LEU A 88 4.88 -15.62 -6.86
CA LEU A 88 4.46 -14.24 -6.61
C LEU A 88 3.36 -14.17 -5.55
N GLU A 89 2.43 -15.13 -5.57
CA GLU A 89 1.37 -15.24 -4.57
C GLU A 89 1.97 -15.39 -3.16
N ASP A 90 2.94 -16.29 -3.00
CA ASP A 90 3.62 -16.52 -1.71
C ASP A 90 4.32 -15.26 -1.19
N ILE A 91 5.04 -14.54 -2.07
CA ILE A 91 5.71 -13.29 -1.72
C ILE A 91 4.69 -12.25 -1.24
N LEU A 92 3.58 -12.06 -1.98
CA LEU A 92 2.56 -11.10 -1.57
C LEU A 92 1.81 -11.51 -0.30
N ARG A 93 1.59 -12.81 -0.07
CA ARG A 93 1.01 -13.31 1.19
C ARG A 93 1.90 -12.98 2.38
N GLN A 94 3.21 -13.22 2.26
CA GLN A 94 4.17 -12.90 3.32
C GLN A 94 4.18 -11.40 3.63
N GLU A 95 4.16 -10.54 2.60
CA GLU A 95 4.09 -9.09 2.81
C GLU A 95 2.74 -8.65 3.40
N LEU A 96 1.62 -9.26 3.00
CA LEU A 96 0.32 -8.99 3.59
C LEU A 96 0.30 -9.32 5.09
N ASP A 97 0.87 -10.46 5.48
CA ASP A 97 0.97 -10.86 6.89
C ASP A 97 1.89 -9.91 7.67
N ARG A 98 2.98 -9.44 7.05
CA ARG A 98 3.88 -8.44 7.62
C ARG A 98 3.14 -7.12 7.91
N LEU A 99 2.33 -6.65 6.97
CA LEU A 99 1.53 -5.42 7.10
C LEU A 99 0.49 -5.55 8.21
N LYS A 100 -0.28 -6.64 8.22
CA LYS A 100 -1.26 -6.93 9.29
C LYS A 100 -0.62 -6.97 10.68
N ALA A 101 0.55 -7.59 10.79
CA ALA A 101 1.29 -7.64 12.05
C ALA A 101 1.78 -6.25 12.50
N ALA A 102 2.14 -5.37 11.55
CA ALA A 102 2.52 -4.00 11.86
C ALA A 102 1.35 -3.15 12.35
N GLU A 103 0.18 -3.26 11.70
CA GLU A 103 -1.05 -2.56 12.09
C GLU A 103 -1.53 -3.00 13.48
N GLY A 104 -1.61 -4.31 13.75
CA GLY A 104 -2.03 -4.82 15.06
C GLY A 104 -1.12 -4.38 16.22
N ARG A 105 0.18 -4.18 15.97
CA ARG A 105 1.11 -3.60 16.96
C ARG A 105 0.85 -2.11 17.20
N ALA A 106 0.49 -1.35 16.17
CA ALA A 106 0.17 0.07 16.30
C ALA A 106 -1.12 0.28 17.10
N GLU A 107 -2.13 -0.56 16.88
CA GLU A 107 -3.39 -0.53 17.65
C GLU A 107 -3.18 -0.88 19.13
N GLN A 108 -2.36 -1.90 19.43
CA GLN A 108 -2.00 -2.26 20.80
C GLN A 108 -1.24 -1.12 21.52
N GLN A 109 -0.32 -0.43 20.83
CA GLN A 109 0.40 0.72 21.40
C GLN A 109 -0.52 1.93 21.64
N GLN A 110 -1.51 2.17 20.77
CA GLN A 110 -2.52 3.22 20.99
C GLN A 110 -3.47 2.90 22.16
N ALA A 111 -3.86 1.63 22.34
CA ALA A 111 -4.68 1.19 23.48
C ALA A 111 -3.94 1.32 24.82
N VAL A 112 -2.63 1.05 24.86
CA VAL A 112 -1.80 1.20 26.08
C VAL A 112 -1.59 2.68 26.46
N THR A 113 -1.48 3.58 25.49
CA THR A 113 -1.30 5.03 25.76
C THR A 113 -2.60 5.73 26.19
N THR A 114 -3.76 5.32 25.65
CA THR A 114 -5.07 5.86 26.04
C THR A 114 -5.65 5.23 27.32
N GLY A 115 -5.23 4.01 27.68
CA GLY A 115 -5.71 3.29 28.86
C GLY A 115 -5.21 3.76 30.23
N LYS A 116 -4.20 4.65 30.32
CA LYS A 116 -3.55 5.03 31.60
C LYS A 116 -4.12 6.27 32.30
N LYS A 117 -5.42 6.53 32.19
CA LYS A 117 -6.14 7.46 33.08
C LYS A 117 -7.44 6.83 33.59
N ARG A 118 -7.37 5.93 34.58
CA ARG A 118 -8.42 5.68 35.58
C ARG A 118 -7.94 4.70 36.65
N GLY A 119 -7.11 5.21 37.56
CA GLY A 119 -6.84 4.56 38.84
C GLY A 119 -7.38 5.43 39.97
N ARG A 120 -8.71 5.40 40.22
CA ARG A 120 -9.26 5.83 41.51
C ARG A 120 -9.41 4.56 42.35
N PRO A 121 -8.68 4.41 43.46
CA PRO A 121 -8.82 3.21 44.29
C PRO A 121 -10.20 3.22 44.96
N PRO A 122 -10.88 2.06 45.06
CA PRO A 122 -12.09 1.92 45.84
C PRO A 122 -11.76 1.41 47.25
N ALA A 123 -12.31 2.07 48.28
CA ALA A 123 -12.62 1.57 49.63
C ALA A 123 -12.59 2.77 50.59
N GLY A 124 -13.47 2.96 51.57
CA GLY A 124 -14.53 2.13 52.14
C GLY A 124 -14.97 2.78 53.45
N GLY A 125 -16.19 2.46 53.92
CA GLY A 125 -16.62 2.78 55.30
C GLY A 125 -17.84 3.68 55.42
N ARG A 126 -19.04 3.10 55.27
CA ARG A 126 -20.28 3.65 55.83
C ARG A 126 -20.23 3.45 57.35
N GLY A 127 -20.12 4.54 58.12
CA GLY A 127 -20.33 4.55 59.56
C GLY A 127 -21.56 5.39 59.92
N LYS A 128 -22.67 4.73 60.28
CA LYS A 128 -23.81 5.35 60.98
C LYS A 128 -23.40 5.64 62.42
N GLY A 129 -23.66 6.84 62.93
CA GLY A 129 -23.52 7.16 64.34
C GLY A 129 -24.26 8.45 64.69
N ARG A 130 -25.37 8.31 65.41
CA ARG A 130 -26.16 9.38 66.04
C ARG A 130 -25.39 9.98 67.21
N ALA A 131 -25.46 11.30 67.39
CA ALA A 131 -25.73 12.02 68.63
C ALA A 131 -25.80 13.52 68.31
#